data_AF-A0A4Y6KR06-F1
#
_entry.id   AF-A0A4Y6KR06-F1
#
_cell.length_a   1.000
_cell.length_b   1.000
_cell.length_c   1.000
_cell.angle_alpha   90.00
_cell.angle_beta   90.00
_cell.angle_gamma   90.00
#
_symmetry.space_group_name_H-M   'P 1'
#
loop_
_entity.id
_entity.type
_entity.pdbx_description
1 polymer ?
#
loop_
_entity_poly.entity_id
_entity_poly.type
_entity_poly.pdbx_seq_one_letter_code
_entity_poly.pdbx_strand_id
1 'polypeptide(L)'
;MTDTPSASQIDAQRLTIARLIALTLIADGELASRELEALDRHHIAELIAVPRDVLIQTVIDHCRSLRREGDAPGTLRVLDLETTERMLDSITDPALRELACRAMLVLSKADGRITLPEQTLLRHALSRWGLSLEAIAASAG
;
A
#
# COMPACT_ATOMS: atom_id res chain seq x y z
N MET A 1 -18.98 -14.20 10.93
CA MET A 1 -19.43 -12.81 11.07
C MET A 1 -18.24 -12.04 11.60
N THR A 2 -17.38 -11.57 10.70
CA THR A 2 -16.19 -10.79 11.06
C THR A 2 -16.68 -9.38 11.39
N ASP A 3 -16.61 -9.00 12.66
CA ASP A 3 -16.85 -7.63 13.11
C ASP A 3 -15.79 -6.74 12.44
N THR A 4 -16.20 -6.02 11.39
CA THR A 4 -15.36 -5.00 10.77
C THR A 4 -15.18 -3.87 11.78
N PRO A 5 -13.94 -3.52 12.19
CA PRO A 5 -13.73 -2.48 13.18
C PRO A 5 -14.33 -1.16 12.72
N SER A 6 -15.05 -0.47 13.61
CA SER A 6 -15.55 0.88 13.35
C SER A 6 -14.39 1.85 13.15
N ALA A 7 -14.57 2.91 12.36
CA ALA A 7 -13.50 3.84 11.95
C ALA A 7 -12.70 4.44 13.13
N SER A 8 -13.30 4.56 14.32
CA SER A 8 -12.65 5.06 15.54
C SER A 8 -11.75 4.05 16.27
N GLN A 9 -11.68 2.79 15.82
CA GLN A 9 -10.91 1.71 16.43
C GLN A 9 -9.80 1.17 15.51
N ILE A 10 -9.61 1.76 14.34
CA ILE A 10 -8.59 1.30 13.39
C ILE A 10 -7.21 1.63 13.96
N ASP A 11 -6.39 0.59 14.12
CA ASP A 11 -5.00 0.70 14.53
C ASP A 11 -4.22 1.66 13.60
N ALA A 12 -3.42 2.57 14.18
CA ALA A 12 -2.64 3.54 13.43
C ALA A 12 -1.69 2.89 12.41
N GLN A 13 -1.12 1.71 12.73
CA GLN A 13 -0.28 0.94 11.83
C GLN A 13 -1.08 0.43 10.63
N ARG A 14 -2.35 0.04 10.81
CA ARG A 14 -3.23 -0.35 9.70
C ARG A 14 -3.57 0.82 8.79
N LEU A 15 -3.73 2.02 9.34
CA LEU A 15 -3.84 3.24 8.54
C LEU A 15 -2.55 3.54 7.78
N THR A 16 -1.37 3.29 8.38
CA THR A 16 -0.10 3.38 7.65
C THR A 16 -0.03 2.35 6.53
N ILE A 17 -0.48 1.12 6.75
CA ILE A 17 -0.56 0.10 5.70
C ILE A 17 -1.47 0.58 4.57
N ALA A 18 -2.66 1.12 4.86
CA ALA A 18 -3.54 1.67 3.83
C ALA A 18 -2.85 2.77 3.00
N ARG A 19 -2.03 3.63 3.62
CA ARG A 19 -1.21 4.63 2.91
C ARG A 19 -0.11 4.01 2.05
N LEU A 20 0.56 2.96 2.53
CA LEU A 20 1.56 2.22 1.76
C LEU A 20 0.96 1.50 0.56
N ILE A 21 -0.26 0.96 0.71
CA ILE A 21 -1.04 0.38 -0.37
C ILE A 21 -1.44 1.44 -1.39
N ALA A 22 -1.88 2.61 -0.94
CA ALA A 22 -2.15 3.74 -1.83
C ALA A 22 -0.91 4.14 -2.64
N LEU A 23 0.27 4.20 -2.00
CA LEU A 23 1.54 4.45 -2.69
C LEU A 23 1.90 3.39 -3.73
N THR A 24 1.60 2.13 -3.44
CA THR A 24 1.86 1.02 -4.37
C THR A 24 0.98 1.14 -5.62
N LEU A 25 -0.29 1.50 -5.45
CA LEU A 25 -1.25 1.63 -6.55
C LEU A 25 -0.97 2.78 -7.52
N ILE A 26 -0.42 3.88 -7.02
CA ILE A 26 -0.19 5.11 -7.80
C ILE A 26 1.30 5.36 -8.04
N ALA A 27 2.12 4.31 -7.94
CA ALA A 27 3.58 4.42 -8.01
C ALA A 27 4.07 4.92 -9.39
N ASP A 28 3.25 4.79 -10.44
CA ASP A 28 3.47 5.34 -11.78
C ASP A 28 2.91 6.76 -11.98
N GLY A 29 2.25 7.31 -10.96
CA GLY A 29 1.71 8.67 -10.94
C GLY A 29 0.25 8.79 -11.37
N GLU A 30 -0.40 7.69 -11.78
CA GLU A 30 -1.77 7.72 -12.26
C GLU A 30 -2.71 6.88 -11.38
N LEU A 31 -3.92 7.38 -11.15
CA LEU A 31 -5.00 6.62 -10.53
C LEU A 31 -6.12 6.50 -11.55
N ALA A 32 -6.20 5.36 -12.24
CA ALA A 32 -7.34 5.03 -13.10
C ALA A 32 -8.35 4.14 -12.35
N SER A 33 -9.48 3.85 -13.01
CA SER A 33 -10.55 3.06 -12.41
C SER A 33 -10.13 1.62 -12.11
N ARG A 34 -9.24 1.05 -12.94
CA ARG A 34 -8.76 -0.33 -12.80
C ARG A 34 -7.95 -0.54 -11.50
N GLU A 35 -7.23 0.47 -11.04
CA GLU A 35 -6.43 0.46 -9.82
C GLU A 35 -7.34 0.41 -8.58
N LEU A 36 -8.46 1.15 -8.60
CA LEU A 36 -9.47 1.07 -7.56
C LEU A 36 -10.24 -0.26 -7.61
N GLU A 37 -10.56 -0.76 -8.81
CA GLU A 37 -11.18 -2.07 -8.97
C GLU A 37 -10.28 -3.22 -8.49
N ALA A 38 -8.95 -3.08 -8.61
CA ALA A 38 -8.00 -4.07 -8.12
C ALA A 38 -8.08 -4.23 -6.59
N LEU A 39 -8.31 -3.14 -5.85
CA LEU A 39 -8.52 -3.21 -4.39
C LEU A 39 -9.71 -4.09 -4.01
N ASP A 40 -10.80 -3.95 -4.76
CA ASP A 40 -12.03 -4.71 -4.54
C ASP A 40 -11.87 -6.17 -4.97
N ARG A 41 -11.35 -6.38 -6.19
CA ARG A 41 -11.14 -7.71 -6.77
C ARG A 41 -10.27 -8.60 -5.88
N HIS A 42 -9.27 -7.99 -5.22
CA HIS A 42 -8.35 -8.69 -4.34
C HIS A 42 -8.69 -8.61 -2.84
N HIS A 43 -9.86 -8.07 -2.50
CA HIS A 43 -10.35 -7.95 -1.12
C HIS A 43 -9.30 -7.28 -0.19
N ILE A 44 -8.59 -6.27 -0.68
CA ILE A 44 -7.44 -5.69 0.03
C ILE A 44 -7.86 -5.06 1.35
N ALA A 45 -9.01 -4.39 1.39
CA ALA A 45 -9.57 -3.82 2.60
C ALA A 45 -9.76 -4.88 3.71
N GLU A 46 -10.29 -6.05 3.35
CA GLU A 46 -10.45 -7.19 4.26
C GLU A 46 -9.10 -7.77 4.66
N LEU A 47 -8.19 -7.93 3.70
CA LEU A 47 -6.84 -8.44 3.95
C LEU A 47 -6.12 -7.58 4.99
N ILE A 48 -6.14 -6.26 4.87
CA ILE A 48 -5.47 -5.36 5.82
C ILE A 48 -6.35 -4.99 7.04
N ALA A 49 -7.54 -5.58 7.16
CA ALA A 49 -8.56 -5.31 8.17
C ALA A 49 -8.83 -3.80 8.40
N VAL A 50 -9.05 -3.08 7.30
CA VAL A 50 -9.45 -1.67 7.28
C VAL A 50 -10.79 -1.58 6.54
N PRO A 51 -11.75 -0.76 7.00
CA PRO A 51 -12.98 -0.50 6.25
C PRO A 51 -12.69 -0.03 4.82
N ARG A 52 -13.45 -0.55 3.86
CA ARG A 52 -13.22 -0.27 2.43
C ARG A 52 -13.27 1.23 2.11
N ASP A 53 -14.24 1.93 2.65
CA ASP A 53 -14.39 3.38 2.52
C ASP A 53 -13.16 4.14 3.03
N VAL A 54 -12.57 3.72 4.16
CA VAL A 54 -11.34 4.30 4.70
C VAL A 54 -10.16 4.05 3.76
N LEU A 55 -10.03 2.85 3.19
CA LEU A 55 -8.97 2.54 2.23
C LEU A 55 -9.10 3.38 0.95
N ILE A 56 -10.30 3.44 0.37
CA ILE A 56 -10.57 4.23 -0.84
C ILE A 56 -10.31 5.72 -0.59
N GLN A 57 -10.78 6.24 0.55
CA GLN A 57 -10.54 7.64 0.92
C GLN A 57 -9.05 7.93 1.09
N THR A 58 -8.29 7.00 1.69
CA THR A 58 -6.83 7.09 1.82
C THR A 58 -6.14 7.18 0.46
N VAL A 59 -6.56 6.37 -0.52
CA VAL A 59 -6.04 6.43 -1.90
C VAL A 59 -6.33 7.79 -2.55
N ILE A 60 -7.57 8.25 -2.46
CA ILE A 60 -7.99 9.54 -3.03
C ILE A 60 -7.20 10.70 -2.40
N ASP A 61 -7.05 10.71 -1.08
CA ASP A 61 -6.33 11.78 -0.38
C ASP A 61 -4.84 11.76 -0.69
N HIS A 62 -4.24 10.57 -0.79
CA HIS A 62 -2.85 10.44 -1.19
C HIS A 62 -2.63 10.98 -2.61
N CYS A 63 -3.50 10.62 -3.55
CA CYS A 63 -3.48 11.10 -4.92
C CYS A 63 -3.66 12.63 -5.00
N ARG A 64 -4.47 13.23 -4.11
CA ARG A 64 -4.60 14.69 -4.00
C ARG A 64 -3.35 15.35 -3.44
N SER A 65 -2.69 14.76 -2.45
CA SER A 65 -1.44 15.29 -1.88
C SER A 65 -0.33 15.34 -2.92
N LEU A 66 -0.11 14.24 -3.65
CA LEU A 66 0.88 14.19 -4.75
C LEU A 66 0.62 15.27 -5.81
N ARG A 67 -0.65 15.51 -6.19
CA ARG A 67 -1.00 16.60 -7.13
C ARG A 67 -0.70 17.99 -6.58
N ARG A 68 -0.92 18.25 -5.28
CA ARG A 68 -0.62 19.55 -4.66
C ARG A 68 0.87 19.80 -4.57
N GLU A 69 1.66 18.75 -4.33
CA GLU A 69 3.11 18.81 -4.27
C GLU A 69 3.75 18.91 -5.68
N GLY A 70 3.04 18.41 -6.71
CA GLY A 70 3.45 18.42 -8.12
C GLY A 70 3.29 19.74 -8.88
N ASP A 71 2.88 20.83 -8.23
CA ASP A 71 2.82 22.18 -8.85
C ASP A 71 4.21 22.82 -9.04
N ALA A 72 5.28 22.12 -8.63
CA ALA A 72 6.65 22.40 -9.05
C ALA A 72 6.96 21.64 -10.36
N PRO A 73 7.32 22.34 -11.46
CA PRO A 73 7.46 21.71 -12.77
C PRO A 73 8.57 20.65 -12.79
N GLY A 74 8.22 19.45 -13.25
CA GLY A 74 9.19 18.43 -13.67
C GLY A 74 9.66 17.45 -12.60
N THR A 75 9.00 17.36 -11.44
CA THR A 75 9.31 16.30 -10.47
C THR A 75 8.03 15.65 -9.96
N LEU A 76 7.52 14.66 -10.70
CA LEU A 76 6.85 13.52 -10.08
C LEU A 76 7.94 12.80 -9.26
N ARG A 77 8.34 13.44 -8.15
CA ARG A 77 9.55 13.14 -7.42
C ARG A 77 9.23 11.84 -6.70
N VAL A 78 9.76 10.75 -7.26
CA VAL A 78 10.35 9.61 -6.53
C VAL A 78 9.85 9.63 -5.10
N LEU A 79 8.82 8.82 -4.80
CA LEU A 79 8.42 8.39 -3.46
C LEU A 79 9.44 8.89 -2.44
N ASP A 80 9.15 9.99 -1.74
CA ASP A 80 10.15 10.59 -0.87
C ASP A 80 10.66 9.48 0.06
N LEU A 81 11.92 9.08 -0.14
CA LEU A 81 12.47 7.88 0.45
C LEU A 81 12.37 8.00 1.96
N GLU A 82 12.64 9.19 2.50
CA GLU A 82 12.54 9.48 3.92
C GLU A 82 11.10 9.32 4.44
N THR A 83 10.10 9.86 3.73
CA THR A 83 8.69 9.67 4.10
C THR A 83 8.29 8.20 4.04
N THR A 84 8.72 7.48 3.00
CA THR A 84 8.44 6.05 2.84
C THR A 84 9.06 5.23 3.97
N GLU A 85 10.32 5.48 4.29
CA GLU A 85 11.04 4.84 5.39
C GLU A 85 10.39 5.11 6.74
N ARG A 86 10.00 6.37 7.01
CA ARG A 86 9.25 6.74 8.22
C ARG A 86 7.93 5.98 8.34
N MET A 87 7.20 5.79 7.23
CA MET A 87 6.00 4.96 7.25
C MET A 87 6.33 3.50 7.58
N LEU A 88 7.33 2.92 6.93
CA LEU A 88 7.74 1.53 7.16
C LEU A 88 8.21 1.30 8.60
N ASP A 89 8.89 2.27 9.20
CA ASP A 89 9.35 2.22 10.60
C ASP A 89 8.20 2.31 11.60
N SER A 90 7.14 3.05 11.26
CA SER A 90 5.96 3.18 12.12
C SER A 90 5.14 1.89 12.22
N ILE A 91 5.33 0.94 11.29
CA ILE A 91 4.77 -0.41 11.37
C ILE A 91 5.74 -1.26 12.20
N THR A 92 5.43 -1.42 13.48
CA THR A 92 6.27 -2.13 14.47
C THR A 92 5.84 -3.57 14.68
N ASP A 93 4.58 -3.92 14.43
CA ASP A 93 4.06 -5.28 14.55
C ASP A 93 4.54 -6.16 13.38
N PRO A 94 5.30 -7.25 13.64
CA PRO A 94 5.76 -8.17 12.60
C PRO A 94 4.64 -8.77 11.74
N ALA A 95 3.49 -9.09 12.34
CA ALA A 95 2.36 -9.65 11.62
C ALA A 95 1.78 -8.62 10.63
N LEU A 96 1.78 -7.33 11.01
CA LEU A 96 1.35 -6.25 10.14
C LEU A 96 2.35 -5.95 9.01
N ARG A 97 3.64 -6.14 9.24
CA ARG A 97 4.69 -6.04 8.19
C ARG A 97 4.50 -7.11 7.11
N GLU A 98 4.31 -8.36 7.53
CA GLU A 98 4.02 -9.47 6.62
C GLU A 98 2.72 -9.21 5.84
N LEU A 99 1.67 -8.74 6.54
CA LEU A 99 0.40 -8.40 5.93
C LEU A 99 0.52 -7.32 4.86
N ALA A 100 1.29 -6.27 5.13
CA ALA A 100 1.57 -5.20 4.19
C ALA A 100 2.28 -5.74 2.94
N CYS A 101 3.35 -6.52 3.11
CA CYS A 101 4.06 -7.15 1.99
C CYS A 101 3.17 -8.09 1.16
N ARG A 102 2.28 -8.86 1.80
CA ARG A 102 1.32 -9.72 1.10
C ARG A 102 0.35 -8.88 0.26
N ALA A 103 -0.24 -7.84 0.82
CA ALA A 103 -1.16 -6.96 0.10
C ALA A 103 -0.48 -6.25 -1.09
N MET A 104 0.74 -5.75 -0.90
CA MET A 104 1.54 -5.17 -1.99
C MET A 104 1.83 -6.19 -3.09
N LEU A 105 2.23 -7.42 -2.73
CA LEU A 105 2.51 -8.49 -3.70
C LEU A 105 1.25 -8.89 -4.50
N VAL A 106 0.10 -8.99 -3.84
CA VAL A 106 -1.17 -9.32 -4.48
C VAL A 106 -1.55 -8.24 -5.51
N LEU A 107 -1.44 -6.96 -5.14
CA LEU A 107 -1.74 -5.85 -6.05
C LEU A 107 -0.76 -5.78 -7.22
N SER A 108 0.54 -5.95 -6.96
CA SER A 108 1.55 -6.02 -8.00
C SER A 108 1.30 -7.16 -9.01
N LYS A 109 0.76 -8.31 -8.57
CA LYS A 109 0.45 -9.45 -9.45
C LYS A 109 -0.87 -9.30 -10.21
N ALA A 110 -1.80 -8.49 -9.71
CA ALA A 110 -3.19 -8.37 -10.18
C ALA A 110 -3.32 -8.11 -11.69
N ASP A 111 -2.46 -7.25 -12.24
CA ASP A 111 -2.55 -6.81 -13.64
C ASP A 111 -1.55 -7.54 -14.57
N GLY A 112 -0.89 -8.59 -14.07
CA GLY A 112 0.09 -9.37 -14.84
C GLY A 112 1.35 -8.60 -15.25
N ARG A 113 1.48 -7.34 -14.80
CA ARG A 113 2.63 -6.46 -15.02
C ARG A 113 2.94 -5.74 -13.71
N ILE A 114 4.05 -6.11 -13.07
CA ILE A 114 4.57 -5.32 -11.95
C ILE A 114 5.40 -4.18 -12.53
N THR A 115 5.03 -2.94 -12.26
CA THR A 115 5.84 -1.79 -12.68
C THR A 115 7.16 -1.74 -11.90
N LEU A 116 8.21 -1.12 -12.46
CA LEU A 116 9.49 -0.98 -11.77
C LEU A 116 9.36 -0.22 -10.42
N PRO A 117 8.56 0.85 -10.31
CA PRO A 117 8.30 1.52 -9.05
C PRO A 117 7.67 0.62 -7.97
N GLU A 118 6.64 -0.15 -8.31
CA GLU A 118 6.00 -1.12 -7.39
C GLU A 118 6.99 -2.17 -6.88
N GLN A 119 7.78 -2.76 -7.79
CA GLN A 119 8.81 -3.73 -7.41
C GLN A 119 9.84 -3.11 -6.47
N THR A 120 10.22 -1.86 -6.72
CA THR A 120 11.21 -1.15 -5.90
C THR A 120 10.67 -0.94 -4.49
N LEU A 121 9.42 -0.49 -4.35
CA LEU A 121 8.79 -0.27 -3.05
C LEU A 121 8.62 -1.59 -2.27
N LEU A 122 8.14 -2.66 -2.91
CA LEU A 122 8.02 -3.97 -2.27
C LEU A 122 9.36 -4.54 -1.82
N ARG A 123 10.40 -4.49 -2.67
CA ARG A 123 11.75 -4.95 -2.31
C ARG A 123 12.34 -4.13 -1.17
N HIS A 124 12.10 -2.82 -1.16
CA HIS A 124 12.56 -1.95 -0.08
C HIS A 124 11.91 -2.32 1.26
N ALA A 125 10.58 -2.52 1.28
CA ALA A 125 9.86 -2.98 2.48
C ALA A 125 10.37 -4.34 2.99
N LEU A 126 10.53 -5.32 2.08
CA LEU A 126 11.07 -6.64 2.41
C LEU A 126 12.48 -6.55 3.02
N SER A 127 13.37 -5.77 2.40
CA SER A 127 14.73 -5.55 2.90
C SER A 127 14.75 -4.91 4.29
N ARG A 128 13.94 -3.84 4.47
CA ARG A 128 13.88 -3.08 5.73
C ARG A 128 13.34 -3.91 6.89
N TRP A 129 12.38 -4.81 6.62
CA TRP A 129 11.79 -5.68 7.64
C TRP A 129 12.47 -7.04 7.78
N GLY A 130 13.48 -7.35 6.96
CA GLY A 130 14.17 -8.63 6.98
C GLY A 130 13.30 -9.80 6.51
N LEU A 131 12.35 -9.55 5.61
CA LEU A 131 11.40 -10.54 5.10
C LEU A 131 11.84 -11.11 3.75
N SER A 132 11.49 -12.37 3.49
CA SER A 132 11.72 -13.03 2.20
C SER A 132 10.51 -12.93 1.28
N LEU A 133 10.74 -12.54 0.01
CA LEU A 133 9.68 -12.55 -1.01
C LEU A 133 9.07 -13.94 -1.19
N GLU A 134 9.87 -15.00 -1.08
CA GLU A 134 9.42 -16.38 -1.20
C GLU A 134 8.45 -16.76 -0.08
N ALA A 135 8.78 -16.39 1.17
CA ALA A 135 7.92 -16.64 2.32
C ALA A 135 6.59 -15.88 2.22
N ILE A 136 6.64 -14.62 1.75
CA ILE A 136 5.44 -13.82 1.48
C ILE A 136 4.62 -14.42 0.34
N ALA A 137 5.25 -14.88 -0.73
CA ALA A 137 4.55 -15.51 -1.85
C ALA A 137 3.88 -16.84 -1.47
N ALA A 138 4.54 -17.64 -0.63
CA ALA A 138 4.01 -18.92 -0.15
C ALA A 138 2.79 -18.76 0.78
N SER A 139 2.69 -17.63 1.49
CA SER A 139 1.54 -17.32 2.37
C SER A 139 0.44 -16.48 1.69
N ALA A 140 0.69 -16.01 0.46
CA ALA A 140 -0.26 -15.24 -0.32
C ALA A 140 -1.11 -16.10 -1.29
N GLY A 141 -0.77 -17.38 -1.45
CA GLY A 141 -1.54 -18.37 -2.20
C GLY A 141 -2.47 -19.18 -1.30
#